data_AF-A0A8T5A3W6-F1
#
_entry.id   AF-A0A8T5A3W6-F1
#
_cell.length_a   1.000
_cell.length_b   1.000
_cell.length_c   1.000
_cell.angle_alpha   90.00
_cell.angle_beta   90.00
_cell.angle_gamma   90.00
#
_symmetry.space_group_name_H-M   'P 1'
#
loop_
_entity.id
_entity.type
_entity.pdbx_description
1 polymer ?
#
loop_
_entity_poly.entity_id
_entity_poly.type
_entity_poly.pdbx_seq_one_letter_code
_entity_poly.pdbx_strand_id
1 'polypeptide(L)'
;MAFRIIERERRLGRGIDVIRVESGVAASGIPHIGSISEVVRNYAVSLAIKEQGYKSEFIVFSDNKDGLRSVPAGMPKSLEEHLGKPVTDIPDPFGCHSSYGEHMVYLLLEALDKMGIEYKFMSAVEAYGKGLLNNEIRDILANSRRVGEIIREETGQEKYLSVLPYFPVCASCGRIYTTKAYEFLPDEGKVLYVCEGMEVKGKWLEGCGYRGEADYRRGEGKLGWKAGEFAARWRALDIRFEAYGKDIADSVRVNDRISREILNYEPPLHARYEMFLDKSGRKISKSTGNVFTPQVWFRYGSPQSMLLLLLKRFVGTRNISVSDIPRYMNEMD
;
A
#
# COMPACT_ATOMS: atom_id res chain seq x y z
N MET A 1 -18.20 -12.97 -4.98
CA MET A 1 -17.60 -12.13 -3.92
C MET A 1 -18.52 -10.96 -3.58
N ALA A 2 -18.84 -10.10 -4.55
CA ALA A 2 -19.66 -8.91 -4.34
C ALA A 2 -21.02 -9.16 -3.64
N PHE A 3 -21.75 -10.22 -4.00
CA PHE A 3 -22.97 -10.63 -3.29
C PHE A 3 -22.75 -10.86 -1.78
N ARG A 4 -21.66 -11.53 -1.41
CA ARG A 4 -21.31 -11.79 0.01
C ARG A 4 -20.99 -10.53 0.78
N ILE A 5 -20.45 -9.50 0.11
CA ILE A 5 -20.21 -8.19 0.74
C ILE A 5 -21.57 -7.61 1.17
N ILE A 6 -22.53 -7.52 0.26
CA ILE A 6 -23.86 -6.96 0.56
C ILE A 6 -24.57 -7.71 1.69
N GLU A 7 -24.58 -9.05 1.65
CA GLU A 7 -25.18 -9.84 2.72
C GLU A 7 -24.50 -9.61 4.07
N ARG A 8 -23.16 -9.53 4.08
CA ARG A 8 -22.39 -9.27 5.29
C ARG A 8 -22.69 -7.89 5.85
N GLU A 9 -22.70 -6.86 5.02
CA GLU A 9 -22.97 -5.49 5.47
C GLU A 9 -24.37 -5.36 6.10
N ARG A 10 -25.38 -6.03 5.53
CA ARG A 10 -26.72 -6.12 6.12
C ARG A 10 -26.72 -6.80 7.48
N ARG A 11 -26.00 -7.92 7.64
CA ARG A 11 -25.89 -8.65 8.92
C ARG A 11 -25.19 -7.82 10.00
N LEU A 12 -24.23 -6.99 9.61
CA LEU A 12 -23.53 -6.07 10.49
C LEU A 12 -24.36 -4.81 10.82
N GLY A 13 -25.52 -4.63 10.19
CA GLY A 13 -26.36 -3.44 10.37
C GLY A 13 -25.73 -2.15 9.83
N ARG A 14 -24.74 -2.24 8.93
CA ARG A 14 -24.10 -1.07 8.32
C ARG A 14 -24.88 -0.59 7.11
N GLY A 15 -24.87 0.73 6.89
CA GLY A 15 -25.47 1.34 5.71
C GLY A 15 -24.83 0.82 4.42
N ILE A 16 -25.65 0.66 3.38
CA ILE A 16 -25.24 0.13 2.07
C ILE A 16 -25.46 1.16 0.94
N ASP A 17 -25.59 2.44 1.29
CA ASP A 17 -25.80 3.53 0.35
C ASP A 17 -24.62 3.70 -0.62
N VAL A 18 -23.40 3.50 -0.12
CA VAL A 18 -22.16 3.46 -0.88
C VAL A 18 -21.26 2.38 -0.28
N ILE A 19 -20.80 1.44 -1.10
CA ILE A 19 -19.81 0.44 -0.71
C ILE A 19 -18.44 0.88 -1.21
N ARG A 20 -17.46 1.03 -0.30
CA ARG A 20 -16.09 1.39 -0.69
C ARG A 20 -15.20 0.18 -0.83
N VAL A 21 -14.47 0.14 -1.93
CA VAL A 21 -13.45 -0.86 -2.23
C VAL A 21 -12.11 -0.15 -2.32
N GLU A 22 -11.05 -0.72 -1.76
CA GLU A 22 -9.71 -0.12 -1.78
C GLU A 22 -8.69 -0.99 -2.50
N SER A 23 -7.66 -0.37 -3.07
CA SER A 23 -6.38 -1.00 -3.41
C SER A 23 -5.24 -0.08 -2.96
N GLY A 24 -4.31 -0.61 -2.15
CA GLY A 24 -3.13 0.11 -1.68
C GLY A 24 -1.93 -0.09 -2.62
N VAL A 25 -1.38 0.99 -3.19
CA VAL A 25 -0.33 0.91 -4.22
C VAL A 25 0.96 1.62 -3.81
N ALA A 26 2.07 0.87 -3.86
CA ALA A 26 3.39 1.39 -3.50
C ALA A 26 4.00 2.28 -4.59
N ALA A 27 4.39 3.51 -4.21
CA ALA A 27 5.05 4.49 -5.08
C ALA A 27 6.59 4.39 -5.10
N SER A 28 7.19 3.40 -4.43
CA SER A 28 8.65 3.29 -4.27
C SER A 28 9.39 2.59 -5.42
N GLY A 29 8.77 2.46 -6.58
CA GLY A 29 9.44 2.00 -7.80
C GLY A 29 8.47 1.59 -8.90
N ILE A 30 9.04 1.20 -10.04
CA ILE A 30 8.32 1.03 -11.30
C ILE A 30 7.14 0.05 -11.15
N PRO A 31 5.90 0.47 -11.46
CA PRO A 31 4.74 -0.41 -11.50
C PRO A 31 4.94 -1.58 -12.46
N HIS A 32 4.65 -2.79 -11.98
CA HIS A 32 4.71 -4.01 -12.79
C HIS A 32 3.34 -4.66 -12.89
N ILE A 33 3.21 -5.69 -13.71
CA ILE A 33 1.95 -6.41 -13.95
C ILE A 33 1.29 -6.90 -12.65
N GLY A 34 2.09 -7.26 -11.64
CA GLY A 34 1.60 -7.63 -10.31
C GLY A 34 0.95 -6.47 -9.55
N SER A 35 1.52 -5.26 -9.64
CA SER A 35 0.94 -4.05 -9.03
C SER A 35 -0.41 -3.71 -9.66
N ILE A 36 -0.51 -3.72 -10.99
CA ILE A 36 -1.79 -3.48 -11.68
C ILE A 36 -2.79 -4.61 -11.42
N SER A 37 -2.34 -5.85 -11.31
CA SER A 37 -3.22 -6.98 -11.03
C SER A 37 -4.01 -6.80 -9.74
N GLU A 38 -3.40 -6.22 -8.71
CA GLU A 38 -4.10 -5.94 -7.46
C GLU A 38 -5.23 -4.92 -7.68
N VAL A 39 -4.92 -3.80 -8.33
CA VAL A 39 -5.89 -2.74 -8.63
C VAL A 39 -7.05 -3.28 -9.46
N VAL A 40 -6.76 -4.06 -10.51
CA VAL A 40 -7.77 -4.67 -11.38
C VAL A 40 -8.69 -5.63 -10.63
N ARG A 41 -8.13 -6.43 -9.71
CA ARG A 41 -8.92 -7.39 -8.91
C ARG A 41 -9.86 -6.68 -7.94
N ASN A 42 -9.40 -5.61 -7.31
CA ASN A 42 -10.25 -4.77 -6.46
C ASN A 42 -11.33 -4.04 -7.27
N TYR A 43 -10.93 -3.45 -8.41
CA TYR A 43 -11.86 -2.79 -9.31
C TYR A 43 -12.98 -3.72 -9.80
N ALA A 44 -12.66 -4.96 -10.17
CA ALA A 44 -13.66 -5.94 -10.61
C ALA A 44 -14.71 -6.23 -9.53
N VAL A 45 -14.34 -6.19 -8.25
CA VAL A 45 -15.30 -6.32 -7.16
C VAL A 45 -16.17 -5.07 -7.02
N SER A 46 -15.59 -3.88 -7.14
CA SER A 46 -16.34 -2.62 -7.17
C SER A 46 -17.35 -2.58 -8.32
N LEU A 47 -16.93 -2.99 -9.53
CA LEU A 47 -17.79 -3.10 -10.69
C LEU A 47 -18.91 -4.12 -10.46
N ALA A 48 -18.60 -5.30 -9.93
CA ALA A 48 -19.61 -6.31 -9.61
C ALA A 48 -20.61 -5.86 -8.51
N ILE A 49 -20.24 -4.91 -7.65
CA ILE A 49 -21.19 -4.27 -6.72
C ILE A 49 -22.11 -3.31 -7.49
N LYS A 50 -21.57 -2.50 -8.41
CA LYS A 50 -22.36 -1.63 -9.30
C LYS A 50 -23.37 -2.42 -10.14
N GLU A 51 -22.95 -3.53 -10.73
CA GLU A 51 -23.81 -4.43 -11.53
C GLU A 51 -24.96 -5.06 -10.72
N GLN A 52 -24.84 -5.13 -9.39
CA GLN A 52 -25.93 -5.57 -8.52
C GLN A 52 -26.91 -4.44 -8.16
N GLY A 53 -26.73 -3.23 -8.69
CA GLY A 53 -27.60 -2.08 -8.45
C GLY A 53 -27.22 -1.22 -7.23
N TYR A 54 -26.07 -1.47 -6.60
CA TYR A 54 -25.58 -0.66 -5.46
C TYR A 54 -24.55 0.37 -5.91
N LYS A 55 -24.43 1.49 -5.20
CA LYS A 55 -23.34 2.44 -5.47
C LYS A 55 -22.03 1.89 -4.89
N SER A 56 -20.97 2.00 -5.67
CA SER A 56 -19.62 1.60 -5.25
C SER A 56 -18.61 2.68 -5.62
N GLU A 57 -17.73 3.02 -4.68
CA GLU A 57 -16.59 3.92 -4.89
C GLU A 57 -15.30 3.09 -4.78
N PHE A 58 -14.52 3.04 -5.86
CA PHE A 58 -13.23 2.36 -5.87
C PHE A 58 -12.11 3.35 -5.57
N ILE A 59 -11.38 3.12 -4.49
CA ILE A 59 -10.28 3.97 -4.02
C ILE A 59 -8.96 3.30 -4.39
N VAL A 60 -8.10 4.06 -5.06
CA VAL A 60 -6.68 3.71 -5.27
C VAL A 60 -5.86 4.58 -4.34
N PHE A 61 -5.42 4.00 -3.24
CA PHE A 61 -4.65 4.70 -2.20
C PHE A 61 -3.16 4.51 -2.46
N SER A 62 -2.44 5.60 -2.75
CA SER A 62 -1.01 5.56 -2.99
C SER A 62 -0.23 5.74 -1.70
N ASP A 63 0.62 4.75 -1.36
CA ASP A 63 1.59 4.81 -0.26
C ASP A 63 2.79 5.72 -0.58
N ASN A 64 2.57 6.90 -1.17
CA ASN A 64 3.61 7.84 -1.60
C ASN A 64 4.33 8.58 -0.46
N LYS A 65 4.02 8.24 0.80
CA LYS A 65 4.77 8.67 1.99
C LYS A 65 5.83 7.66 2.44
N ASP A 66 5.86 6.47 1.82
CA ASP A 66 6.86 5.44 2.12
C ASP A 66 8.28 5.90 1.80
N GLY A 67 9.23 5.46 2.62
CA GLY A 67 10.64 5.67 2.34
C GLY A 67 11.15 4.83 1.15
N LEU A 68 12.15 5.33 0.42
CA LEU A 68 12.85 4.55 -0.58
C LEU A 68 13.70 3.44 0.09
N ARG A 69 13.29 2.18 -0.05
CA ARG A 69 13.96 1.04 0.61
C ARG A 69 15.19 0.51 -0.13
N SER A 70 15.24 0.74 -1.43
CA SER A 70 16.31 0.27 -2.33
C SER A 70 16.14 0.97 -3.68
N VAL A 71 17.24 1.30 -4.36
CA VAL A 71 17.19 1.81 -5.74
C VAL A 71 16.70 0.70 -6.68
N PRO A 72 15.61 0.90 -7.46
CA PRO A 72 15.17 -0.08 -8.44
C PRO A 72 16.21 -0.28 -9.54
N ALA A 73 16.26 -1.48 -10.10
CA ALA A 73 17.13 -1.78 -11.23
C ALA A 73 16.76 -0.89 -12.44
N GLY A 74 17.76 -0.36 -13.14
CA GLY A 74 17.59 0.57 -14.26
C GLY A 74 17.45 2.05 -13.89
N MET A 75 17.37 2.37 -12.59
CA MET A 75 17.35 3.77 -12.11
C MET A 75 18.77 4.30 -11.83
N PRO A 76 18.98 5.62 -11.85
CA PRO A 76 20.28 6.21 -11.54
C PRO A 76 20.79 5.87 -10.14
N LYS A 77 22.10 5.62 -10.02
CA LYS A 77 22.76 5.35 -8.73
C LYS A 77 22.70 6.51 -7.75
N SER A 78 22.52 7.75 -8.22
CA SER A 78 22.37 8.92 -7.34
C SER A 78 21.25 8.74 -6.31
N LEU A 79 20.20 7.96 -6.63
CA LEU A 79 19.12 7.65 -5.70
C LEU A 79 19.56 6.93 -4.41
N GLU A 80 20.77 6.38 -4.34
CA GLU A 80 21.33 5.78 -3.13
C GLU A 80 21.45 6.80 -1.98
N GLU A 81 21.68 8.08 -2.27
CA GLU A 81 21.76 9.14 -1.25
C GLU A 81 20.40 9.43 -0.58
N HIS A 82 19.31 9.04 -1.25
CA HIS A 82 17.94 9.25 -0.82
C HIS A 82 17.32 8.04 -0.11
N LEU A 83 18.10 6.98 0.14
CA LEU A 83 17.59 5.82 0.87
C LEU A 83 17.01 6.21 2.23
N GLY A 84 15.83 5.66 2.51
CA GLY A 84 15.04 5.92 3.70
C GLY A 84 14.30 7.25 3.74
N LYS A 85 14.45 8.14 2.74
CA LYS A 85 13.62 9.36 2.63
C LYS A 85 12.26 9.04 1.99
N PRO A 86 11.16 9.72 2.39
CA PRO A 86 9.87 9.60 1.70
C PRO A 86 10.04 9.80 0.19
N VAL A 87 9.41 8.95 -0.62
CA VAL A 87 9.61 8.96 -2.08
C VAL A 87 9.16 10.26 -2.75
N THR A 88 8.27 11.00 -2.10
CA THR A 88 7.78 12.32 -2.51
C THR A 88 8.76 13.46 -2.21
N ASP A 89 9.75 13.23 -1.35
CA ASP A 89 10.82 14.19 -1.03
C ASP A 89 12.08 13.96 -1.88
N ILE A 90 12.03 13.01 -2.81
CA ILE A 90 13.16 12.65 -3.68
C ILE A 90 12.96 13.30 -5.05
N PRO A 91 13.95 14.03 -5.61
CA PRO A 91 13.85 14.59 -6.95
C PRO A 91 13.56 13.52 -8.01
N ASP A 92 12.73 13.86 -9.01
CA ASP A 92 12.53 12.98 -10.16
C ASP A 92 13.83 12.89 -10.98
N PRO A 93 14.46 11.71 -11.11
CA PRO A 93 15.68 11.56 -11.90
C PRO A 93 15.50 11.89 -13.40
N PHE A 94 14.26 11.95 -13.89
CA PHE A 94 13.93 12.30 -15.28
C PHE A 94 13.46 13.74 -15.45
N GLY A 95 13.24 14.48 -14.36
CA GLY A 95 12.81 15.88 -14.37
C GLY A 95 11.44 16.14 -14.99
N CYS A 96 10.59 15.12 -15.16
CA CYS A 96 9.26 15.26 -15.75
C CYS A 96 8.13 15.40 -14.72
N HIS A 97 8.40 15.07 -13.46
CA HIS A 97 7.47 15.25 -12.33
C HIS A 97 8.14 15.97 -11.16
N SER A 98 7.34 16.39 -10.19
CA SER A 98 7.82 17.09 -8.98
C SER A 98 8.70 16.23 -8.08
N SER A 99 8.53 14.91 -8.12
CA SER A 99 9.32 13.96 -7.33
C SER A 99 9.37 12.58 -7.99
N TYR A 100 10.33 11.77 -7.53
CA TYR A 100 10.43 10.35 -7.85
C TYR A 100 9.12 9.61 -7.53
N GLY A 101 8.52 9.88 -6.36
CA GLY A 101 7.26 9.26 -5.94
C GLY A 101 6.13 9.59 -6.90
N GLU A 102 5.99 10.87 -7.28
CA GLU A 102 4.96 11.31 -8.22
C GLU A 102 5.17 10.72 -9.62
N HIS A 103 6.42 10.61 -10.10
CA HIS A 103 6.72 9.91 -11.34
C HIS A 103 6.24 8.45 -11.32
N MET A 104 6.53 7.73 -10.22
CA MET A 104 6.14 6.31 -10.10
C MET A 104 4.62 6.13 -10.00
N VAL A 105 3.94 7.05 -9.31
CA VAL A 105 2.47 7.07 -9.24
C VAL A 105 1.88 7.33 -10.62
N TYR A 106 2.37 8.34 -11.34
CA TYR A 106 1.88 8.68 -12.67
C TYR A 106 1.93 7.49 -13.64
N LEU A 107 3.03 6.72 -13.65
CA LEU A 107 3.14 5.51 -14.48
C LEU A 107 2.06 4.46 -14.16
N LEU A 108 1.60 4.38 -12.91
CA LEU A 108 0.50 3.49 -12.54
C LEU A 108 -0.83 4.06 -13.06
N LEU A 109 -1.10 5.33 -12.77
CA LEU A 109 -2.36 5.99 -13.12
C LEU A 109 -2.59 6.00 -14.63
N GLU A 110 -1.56 6.35 -15.41
CA GLU A 110 -1.61 6.30 -16.88
C GLU A 110 -2.02 4.91 -17.40
N ALA A 111 -1.49 3.85 -16.77
CA ALA A 111 -1.85 2.50 -17.14
C ALA A 111 -3.30 2.14 -16.79
N LEU A 112 -3.80 2.60 -15.63
CA LEU A 112 -5.20 2.41 -15.22
C LEU A 112 -6.17 3.16 -16.12
N ASP A 113 -5.85 4.41 -16.46
CA ASP A 113 -6.65 5.25 -17.34
C ASP A 113 -6.75 4.64 -18.74
N LYS A 114 -5.63 4.14 -19.28
CA LYS A 114 -5.60 3.43 -20.57
C LYS A 114 -6.41 2.13 -20.56
N MET A 115 -6.63 1.52 -19.39
CA MET A 115 -7.48 0.35 -19.21
C MET A 115 -8.95 0.70 -18.99
N GLY A 116 -9.32 1.98 -18.90
CA GLY A 116 -10.68 2.42 -18.62
C GLY A 116 -11.13 2.08 -17.20
N ILE A 117 -10.21 2.02 -16.24
CA ILE A 117 -10.53 1.76 -14.83
C ILE A 117 -10.98 3.07 -14.20
N GLU A 118 -12.20 3.08 -13.67
CA GLU A 118 -12.70 4.22 -12.89
C GLU A 118 -12.28 4.09 -11.42
N TYR A 119 -11.57 5.09 -10.90
CA TYR A 119 -11.10 5.12 -9.51
C TYR A 119 -11.11 6.53 -8.94
N LYS A 120 -11.10 6.60 -7.61
CA LYS A 120 -10.78 7.79 -6.82
C LYS A 120 -9.37 7.65 -6.28
N PHE A 121 -8.47 8.48 -6.79
CA PHE A 121 -7.10 8.51 -6.30
C PHE A 121 -7.03 9.16 -4.92
N MET A 122 -6.20 8.62 -4.03
CA MET A 122 -5.87 9.22 -2.74
C MET A 122 -4.37 9.10 -2.49
N SER A 123 -3.71 10.22 -2.19
CA SER A 123 -2.30 10.25 -1.79
C SER A 123 -2.17 10.06 -0.27
N ALA A 124 -1.22 9.21 0.17
CA ALA A 124 -0.86 9.11 1.57
C ALA A 124 -0.31 10.44 2.12
N VAL A 125 0.57 11.14 1.39
CA VAL A 125 1.08 12.45 1.83
C VAL A 125 -0.05 13.41 2.13
N GLU A 126 -1.05 13.49 1.24
CA GLU A 126 -2.22 14.34 1.47
C GLU A 126 -3.11 13.82 2.60
N ALA A 127 -3.38 12.51 2.67
CA ALA A 127 -4.22 11.92 3.69
C ALA A 127 -3.68 12.18 5.10
N TYR A 128 -2.37 11.96 5.31
CA TYR A 128 -1.71 12.28 6.56
C TYR A 128 -1.64 13.80 6.80
N GLY A 129 -1.28 14.59 5.80
CA GLY A 129 -1.13 16.04 5.95
C GLY A 129 -2.44 16.80 6.19
N LYS A 130 -3.56 16.31 5.64
CA LYS A 130 -4.91 16.86 5.87
C LYS A 130 -5.58 16.29 7.12
N GLY A 131 -4.90 15.39 7.84
CA GLY A 131 -5.37 14.83 9.10
C GLY A 131 -6.50 13.80 8.95
N LEU A 132 -6.66 13.19 7.78
CA LEU A 132 -7.71 12.20 7.49
C LEU A 132 -7.66 11.00 8.44
N LEU A 133 -6.46 10.64 8.89
CA LEU A 133 -6.21 9.47 9.74
C LEU A 133 -5.96 9.84 11.22
N ASN A 134 -6.16 11.10 11.62
CA ASN A 134 -5.74 11.58 12.94
C ASN A 134 -6.40 10.84 14.10
N ASN A 135 -7.69 10.52 13.97
CA ASN A 135 -8.42 9.80 15.02
C ASN A 135 -7.89 8.38 15.18
N GLU A 136 -7.69 7.68 14.07
CA GLU A 136 -7.19 6.31 14.05
C GLU A 136 -5.74 6.24 14.54
N ILE A 137 -4.89 7.19 14.15
CA ILE A 137 -3.52 7.29 14.65
C ILE A 137 -3.51 7.48 16.16
N ARG A 138 -4.34 8.40 16.69
CA ARG A 138 -4.45 8.63 18.14
C ARG A 138 -4.86 7.36 18.87
N ASP A 139 -5.92 6.69 18.41
CA ASP A 139 -6.44 5.47 19.03
C ASP A 139 -5.40 4.34 19.02
N ILE A 140 -4.68 4.15 17.90
CA ILE A 140 -3.63 3.16 17.75
C ILE A 140 -2.44 3.46 18.68
N LEU A 141 -1.98 4.71 18.75
CA LEU A 141 -0.84 5.09 19.58
C LEU A 141 -1.17 5.00 21.07
N ALA A 142 -2.38 5.44 21.48
CA ALA A 142 -2.87 5.32 22.85
C ALA A 142 -2.97 3.85 23.31
N ASN A 143 -3.23 2.93 22.38
CA ASN A 143 -3.31 1.49 22.63
C ASN A 143 -2.09 0.72 22.10
N SER A 144 -0.95 1.39 21.92
CA SER A 144 0.26 0.82 21.31
C SER A 144 0.73 -0.48 21.95
N ARG A 145 0.60 -0.62 23.27
CA ARG A 145 0.93 -1.88 23.98
C ARG A 145 0.08 -3.05 23.47
N ARG A 146 -1.24 -2.87 23.37
CA ARG A 146 -2.15 -3.91 22.87
C ARG A 146 -1.88 -4.20 21.39
N VAL A 147 -1.59 -3.17 20.60
CA VAL A 147 -1.16 -3.34 19.19
C VAL A 147 0.10 -4.19 19.09
N GLY A 148 1.11 -3.94 19.94
CA GLY A 148 2.32 -4.75 20.03
C GLY A 148 2.05 -6.21 20.41
N GLU A 149 1.14 -6.45 21.36
CA GLU A 149 0.70 -7.79 21.75
C GLU A 149 0.02 -8.54 20.61
N ILE A 150 -0.90 -7.89 19.88
CA ILE A 150 -1.54 -8.47 18.68
C ILE A 150 -0.48 -8.87 17.65
N ILE A 151 0.50 -8.00 17.38
CA ILE A 151 1.57 -8.28 16.42
C ILE A 151 2.40 -9.48 16.85
N ARG A 152 2.74 -9.57 18.14
CA ARG A 152 3.46 -10.72 18.71
C ARG A 152 2.65 -12.00 18.57
N GLU A 153 1.36 -11.98 18.91
CA GLU A 153 0.47 -13.14 18.83
C GLU A 153 0.33 -13.65 17.38
N GLU A 154 0.19 -12.76 16.40
CA GLU A 154 -0.03 -13.13 14.99
C GLU A 154 1.24 -13.50 14.22
N THR A 155 2.40 -12.95 14.63
CA THR A 155 3.63 -13.01 13.82
C THR A 155 4.90 -13.37 14.59
N GLY A 156 4.84 -13.44 15.93
CA GLY A 156 6.01 -13.63 16.80
C GLY A 156 6.94 -12.41 16.92
N GLN A 157 6.62 -11.29 16.24
CA GLN A 157 7.47 -10.10 16.27
C GLN A 157 7.26 -9.29 17.56
N GLU A 158 8.34 -9.09 18.33
CA GLU A 158 8.28 -8.41 19.63
C GLU A 158 8.67 -6.93 19.59
N LYS A 159 9.18 -6.42 18.46
CA LYS A 159 9.70 -5.04 18.38
C LYS A 159 8.68 -3.97 18.80
N TYR A 160 7.39 -4.19 18.52
CA TYR A 160 6.33 -3.23 18.83
C TYR A 160 5.84 -3.29 20.28
N LEU A 161 6.44 -4.14 21.13
CA LEU A 161 6.23 -4.09 22.56
C LEU A 161 6.95 -2.90 23.22
N SER A 162 8.04 -2.43 22.59
CA SER A 162 8.88 -1.33 23.08
C SER A 162 9.01 -0.17 22.11
N VAL A 163 8.52 -0.32 20.87
CA VAL A 163 8.54 0.70 19.83
C VAL A 163 7.12 1.04 19.41
N LEU A 164 6.80 2.33 19.38
CA LEU A 164 5.49 2.77 18.92
C LEU A 164 5.30 2.47 17.42
N PRO A 165 4.08 2.15 16.96
CA PRO A 165 3.81 1.76 15.58
C PRO A 165 3.77 2.95 14.60
N TYR A 166 4.62 3.96 14.82
CA TYR A 166 4.69 5.20 14.07
C TYR A 166 6.13 5.46 13.60
N PHE A 167 6.28 5.89 12.35
CA PHE A 167 7.53 6.26 11.71
C PHE A 167 7.55 7.77 11.44
N PRO A 168 8.13 8.57 12.35
CA PRO A 168 8.40 9.99 12.12
C PRO A 168 9.35 10.21 10.95
N VAL A 169 9.14 11.29 10.20
CA VAL A 169 10.16 11.83 9.29
C VAL A 169 11.17 12.59 10.16
N CYS A 170 12.44 12.20 10.10
CA CYS A 170 13.47 12.88 10.88
C CYS A 170 13.63 14.33 10.43
N ALA A 171 13.42 15.29 11.34
CA ALA A 171 13.51 16.72 11.05
C ALA A 171 14.94 17.17 10.67
N SER A 172 15.96 16.39 11.04
CA SER A 172 17.37 16.68 10.72
C SER A 172 17.79 16.15 9.35
N CYS A 173 17.57 14.85 9.07
CA CYS A 173 18.07 14.21 7.84
C CYS A 173 16.99 13.88 6.78
N GLY A 174 15.71 14.10 7.09
CA GLY A 174 14.57 13.82 6.21
C GLY A 174 14.25 12.33 6.01
N ARG A 175 14.93 11.42 6.72
CA ARG A 175 14.66 9.97 6.61
C ARG A 175 13.49 9.56 7.49
N ILE A 176 12.60 8.73 6.94
CA ILE A 176 11.49 8.08 7.65
C ILE A 176 11.85 6.66 8.10
N TYR A 177 12.70 5.96 7.35
CA TYR A 177 13.17 4.61 7.69
C TYR A 177 14.53 4.62 8.40
N THR A 178 14.62 5.42 9.47
CA THR A 178 15.76 5.44 10.43
C THR A 178 15.31 5.84 11.84
N THR A 179 14.01 6.15 12.00
CA THR A 179 13.44 6.71 13.21
C THR A 179 12.77 5.61 14.03
N LYS A 180 12.92 5.71 15.34
CA LYS A 180 12.25 4.86 16.32
C LYS A 180 11.45 5.75 17.26
N ALA A 181 10.13 5.67 17.15
CA ALA A 181 9.21 6.31 18.05
C ALA A 181 9.14 5.55 19.38
N TYR A 182 9.29 6.26 20.50
CA TYR A 182 9.35 5.64 21.83
C TYR A 182 8.33 6.20 22.83
N GLU A 183 7.79 7.40 22.60
CA GLU A 183 6.83 8.01 23.51
C GLU A 183 5.76 8.79 22.74
N PHE A 184 4.52 8.71 23.22
CA PHE A 184 3.36 9.37 22.65
C PHE A 184 2.82 10.40 23.66
N LEU A 185 2.71 11.65 23.23
CA LEU A 185 2.20 12.77 24.00
C LEU A 185 0.81 13.13 23.44
N PRO A 186 -0.27 12.48 23.92
CA PRO A 186 -1.60 12.59 23.33
C PRO A 186 -2.17 14.02 23.37
N ASP A 187 -1.93 14.75 24.47
CA ASP A 187 -2.46 16.10 24.68
C ASP A 187 -1.79 17.13 23.76
N GLU A 188 -0.52 16.90 23.42
CA GLU A 188 0.24 17.74 22.48
C GLU A 188 0.07 17.30 21.03
N GLY A 189 -0.45 16.10 20.78
CA GLY A 189 -0.51 15.52 19.45
C GLY A 189 0.84 15.05 18.89
N LYS A 190 1.81 14.75 19.77
CA LYS A 190 3.21 14.53 19.38
C LYS A 190 3.69 13.12 19.65
N VAL A 191 4.69 12.69 18.89
CA VAL A 191 5.44 11.44 19.07
C VAL A 191 6.92 11.78 19.19
N LEU A 192 7.56 11.34 20.28
CA LEU A 192 9.00 11.49 20.45
C LEU A 192 9.75 10.34 19.78
N TYR A 193 10.88 10.66 19.15
CA TYR A 193 11.68 9.68 18.43
C TYR A 193 13.17 9.96 18.48
N VAL A 194 13.93 8.91 18.17
CA VAL A 194 15.36 8.96 17.91
C VAL A 194 15.65 8.42 16.52
N CYS A 195 16.52 9.10 15.77
CA CYS A 195 17.03 8.67 14.48
C CYS A 195 18.26 7.79 14.68
N GLU A 196 18.07 6.56 15.17
CA GLU A 196 19.15 5.61 15.53
C GLU A 196 19.51 4.62 14.40
N GLY A 197 18.77 4.65 13.28
CA GLY A 197 18.95 3.71 12.19
C GLY A 197 18.07 2.47 12.30
N MET A 198 17.93 1.75 11.20
CA MET A 198 17.17 0.50 11.17
C MET A 198 17.57 -0.38 9.99
N GLU A 199 17.24 -1.67 10.09
CA GLU A 199 17.40 -2.59 8.97
C GLU A 199 16.28 -2.42 7.95
N VAL A 200 16.67 -2.21 6.68
CA VAL A 200 15.78 -2.10 5.53
C VAL A 200 16.24 -3.08 4.46
N LYS A 201 15.43 -4.12 4.17
CA LYS A 201 15.74 -5.18 3.19
C LYS A 201 17.13 -5.84 3.40
N GLY A 202 17.48 -6.20 4.64
CA GLY A 202 18.76 -6.87 4.92
C GLY A 202 19.97 -5.94 4.94
N LYS A 203 19.77 -4.62 4.84
CA LYS A 203 20.83 -3.61 4.93
C LYS A 203 20.55 -2.67 6.09
N TRP A 204 21.58 -2.39 6.88
CA TRP A 204 21.51 -1.37 7.92
C TRP A 204 21.56 0.01 7.29
N LEU A 205 20.56 0.85 7.59
CA LEU A 205 20.56 2.26 7.22
C LEU A 205 20.88 3.10 8.46
N GLU A 206 22.02 3.78 8.44
CA GLU A 206 22.51 4.56 9.56
C GLU A 206 21.61 5.78 9.84
N GLY A 207 21.27 5.96 11.11
CA GLY A 207 20.57 7.14 11.61
C GLY A 207 21.52 8.33 11.80
N CYS A 208 20.98 9.53 11.98
CA CYS A 208 21.80 10.72 12.23
C CYS A 208 21.99 11.03 13.74
N GLY A 209 21.45 10.20 14.63
CA GLY A 209 21.50 10.38 16.08
C GLY A 209 20.54 11.45 16.62
N TYR A 210 19.87 12.20 15.76
CA TYR A 210 18.94 13.26 16.15
C TYR A 210 17.78 12.72 16.99
N ARG A 211 17.46 13.43 18.08
CA ARG A 211 16.26 13.21 18.90
C ARG A 211 15.32 14.37 18.69
N GLY A 212 14.06 14.06 18.42
CA GLY A 212 13.06 15.09 18.14
C GLY A 212 11.64 14.63 18.44
N GLU A 213 10.71 15.52 18.13
CA GLU A 213 9.28 15.31 18.20
C GLU A 213 8.68 15.42 16.79
N ALA A 214 7.59 14.70 16.55
CA ALA A 214 6.79 14.80 15.33
C ALA A 214 5.32 14.95 15.69
N ASP A 215 4.63 15.91 15.09
CA ASP A 215 3.20 16.11 15.22
C ASP A 215 2.46 15.24 14.20
N TYR A 216 1.77 14.19 14.70
CA TYR A 216 1.08 13.28 13.80
C TYR A 216 -0.10 13.94 13.09
N ARG A 217 -0.67 15.01 13.65
CA ARG A 217 -1.81 15.73 13.09
C ARG A 217 -1.44 16.54 11.86
N ARG A 218 -0.15 16.84 11.72
CA ARG A 218 0.45 17.55 10.58
C ARG A 218 1.04 16.58 9.55
N GLY A 219 0.91 15.28 9.77
CA GLY A 219 1.49 14.26 8.90
C GLY A 219 3.01 14.24 8.92
N GLU A 220 3.67 14.56 10.05
CA GLU A 220 5.14 14.54 10.19
C GLU A 220 5.71 13.11 10.34
N GLY A 221 4.92 12.10 9.98
CA GLY A 221 5.27 10.70 9.98
C GLY A 221 4.10 9.85 9.46
N LYS A 222 4.20 8.53 9.61
CA LYS A 222 3.12 7.60 9.24
C LYS A 222 3.04 6.39 10.16
N LEU A 223 1.90 5.71 10.18
CA LEU A 223 1.80 4.40 10.81
C LEU A 223 2.61 3.36 10.02
N GLY A 224 3.02 2.27 10.68
CA GLY A 224 3.58 1.13 9.95
C GLY A 224 2.50 0.31 9.25
N TRP A 225 2.73 -0.14 8.01
CA TRP A 225 1.79 -1.00 7.26
C TRP A 225 1.21 -2.15 8.08
N LYS A 226 2.09 -2.97 8.68
CA LYS A 226 1.67 -4.10 9.52
C LYS A 226 1.04 -3.65 10.83
N ALA A 227 1.42 -2.49 11.35
CA ALA A 227 1.12 -2.06 12.71
C ALA A 227 0.02 -0.99 12.76
N GLY A 228 -1.00 -1.12 11.90
CA GLY A 228 -2.24 -0.35 12.02
C GLY A 228 -2.56 0.59 10.86
N GLU A 229 -1.67 0.79 9.86
CA GLU A 229 -2.00 1.68 8.75
C GLU A 229 -3.18 1.18 7.90
N PHE A 230 -3.29 -0.13 7.66
CA PHE A 230 -4.44 -0.66 6.92
C PHE A 230 -5.72 -0.51 7.75
N ALA A 231 -5.68 -0.88 9.02
CA ALA A 231 -6.80 -0.72 9.94
C ALA A 231 -7.27 0.75 10.02
N ALA A 232 -6.34 1.69 10.07
CA ALA A 232 -6.62 3.12 10.07
C ALA A 232 -7.34 3.55 8.79
N ARG A 233 -6.83 3.17 7.61
CA ARG A 233 -7.50 3.45 6.33
C ARG A 233 -8.88 2.83 6.26
N TRP A 234 -9.04 1.57 6.69
CA TRP A 234 -10.31 0.87 6.63
C TRP A 234 -11.41 1.56 7.42
N ARG A 235 -11.10 2.01 8.65
CA ARG A 235 -12.06 2.77 9.46
C ARG A 235 -12.29 4.18 8.91
N ALA A 236 -11.22 4.94 8.64
CA ALA A 236 -11.33 6.33 8.23
C ALA A 236 -12.07 6.50 6.88
N LEU A 237 -11.85 5.55 5.96
CA LEU A 237 -12.44 5.57 4.62
C LEU A 237 -13.69 4.71 4.49
N ASP A 238 -14.09 3.97 5.53
CA ASP A 238 -15.25 3.07 5.49
C ASP A 238 -15.10 1.93 4.47
N ILE A 239 -13.89 1.35 4.35
CA ILE A 239 -13.58 0.31 3.36
C ILE A 239 -14.30 -1.00 3.70
N ARG A 240 -14.99 -1.58 2.72
CA ARG A 240 -15.77 -2.82 2.84
C ARG A 240 -15.12 -4.01 2.16
N PHE A 241 -14.21 -3.78 1.23
CA PHE A 241 -13.44 -4.83 0.57
C PHE A 241 -12.05 -4.35 0.18
N GLU A 242 -11.05 -5.20 0.40
CA GLU A 242 -9.68 -5.04 -0.11
C GLU A 242 -9.09 -6.43 -0.37
N ALA A 243 -8.72 -6.71 -1.61
CA ALA A 243 -7.97 -7.89 -1.99
C ALA A 243 -6.49 -7.69 -1.66
N TYR A 244 -5.79 -8.77 -1.30
CA TYR A 244 -4.39 -8.70 -0.89
C TYR A 244 -3.55 -9.84 -1.43
N GLY A 245 -2.27 -9.57 -1.66
CA GLY A 245 -1.28 -10.54 -2.10
C GLY A 245 -0.85 -11.46 -0.96
N LYS A 246 -0.58 -12.73 -1.29
CA LYS A 246 -0.12 -13.72 -0.29
C LYS A 246 1.07 -13.27 0.56
N ASP A 247 1.96 -12.41 0.03
CA ASP A 247 3.14 -11.89 0.73
C ASP A 247 2.82 -10.91 1.86
N ILE A 248 1.61 -10.35 1.91
CA ILE A 248 1.19 -9.45 2.99
C ILE A 248 0.12 -10.07 3.90
N ALA A 249 -0.11 -11.39 3.80
CA ALA A 249 -1.14 -12.08 4.58
C ALA A 249 -1.02 -11.86 6.09
N ASP A 250 0.20 -11.83 6.62
CA ASP A 250 0.44 -11.57 8.04
C ASP A 250 0.07 -10.13 8.42
N SER A 251 0.38 -9.16 7.56
CA SER A 251 0.01 -7.76 7.78
C SER A 251 -1.51 -7.59 7.80
N VAL A 252 -2.23 -8.30 6.93
CA VAL A 252 -3.71 -8.26 6.90
C VAL A 252 -4.29 -8.85 8.18
N ARG A 253 -3.86 -10.04 8.62
CA ARG A 253 -4.36 -10.65 9.88
C ARG A 253 -4.15 -9.76 11.10
N VAL A 254 -2.97 -9.14 11.20
CA VAL A 254 -2.68 -8.18 12.27
C VAL A 254 -3.63 -6.99 12.20
N ASN A 255 -3.80 -6.37 11.03
CA ASN A 255 -4.67 -5.22 10.89
C ASN A 255 -6.16 -5.56 11.09
N ASP A 256 -6.61 -6.77 10.74
CA ASP A 256 -7.99 -7.23 11.05
C ASP A 256 -8.27 -7.18 12.54
N ARG A 257 -7.29 -7.61 13.34
CA ARG A 257 -7.37 -7.57 14.80
C ARG A 257 -7.26 -6.16 15.34
N ILE A 258 -6.31 -5.34 14.86
CA ILE A 258 -6.21 -3.93 15.26
C ILE A 258 -7.52 -3.18 14.94
N SER A 259 -8.08 -3.39 13.74
CA SER A 259 -9.33 -2.78 13.31
C SER A 259 -10.47 -3.10 14.27
N ARG A 260 -10.60 -4.37 14.66
CA ARG A 260 -11.69 -4.83 15.53
C ARG A 260 -11.48 -4.48 16.99
N GLU A 261 -10.29 -4.76 17.53
CA GLU A 261 -9.99 -4.67 18.97
C GLU A 261 -9.62 -3.25 19.42
N ILE A 262 -9.01 -2.45 18.55
CA ILE A 262 -8.55 -1.09 18.90
C ILE A 262 -9.48 -0.04 18.32
N LEU A 263 -9.82 -0.20 17.04
CA LEU A 263 -10.59 0.81 16.31
C LEU A 263 -12.11 0.56 16.35
N ASN A 264 -12.57 -0.54 16.95
CA ASN A 264 -13.98 -0.93 17.01
C ASN A 264 -14.68 -0.91 15.64
N TYR A 265 -13.93 -1.26 14.58
CA TYR A 265 -14.41 -1.28 13.21
C TYR A 265 -14.25 -2.68 12.63
N GLU A 266 -15.35 -3.24 12.13
CA GLU A 266 -15.32 -4.56 11.51
C GLU A 266 -14.56 -4.48 10.17
N PRO A 267 -13.42 -5.20 10.03
CA PRO A 267 -12.54 -5.09 8.87
C PRO A 267 -13.25 -5.42 7.55
N PRO A 268 -12.68 -5.01 6.41
CA PRO A 268 -13.24 -5.33 5.11
C PRO A 268 -13.25 -6.85 4.86
N LEU A 269 -14.11 -7.28 3.94
CA LEU A 269 -14.00 -8.63 3.40
C LEU A 269 -12.77 -8.70 2.49
N HIS A 270 -12.04 -9.80 2.53
CA HIS A 270 -10.82 -9.95 1.76
C HIS A 270 -10.88 -11.04 0.69
N ALA A 271 -10.09 -10.86 -0.36
CA ALA A 271 -9.72 -11.92 -1.29
C ALA A 271 -8.20 -12.04 -1.36
N ARG A 272 -7.66 -13.21 -0.99
CA ARG A 272 -6.23 -13.49 -1.16
C ARG A 272 -5.94 -13.93 -2.58
N TYR A 273 -4.95 -13.32 -3.22
CA TYR A 273 -4.49 -13.72 -4.55
C TYR A 273 -3.02 -14.20 -4.59
N GLU A 274 -2.70 -14.98 -5.63
CA GLU A 274 -1.35 -15.47 -5.90
C GLU A 274 -0.58 -14.55 -6.87
N MET A 275 0.74 -14.81 -6.97
CA MET A 275 1.71 -13.95 -7.66
C MET A 275 1.86 -14.22 -9.16
N PHE A 276 2.46 -13.26 -9.85
CA PHE A 276 3.05 -13.47 -11.16
C PHE A 276 4.55 -13.75 -11.03
N LEU A 277 5.01 -14.78 -11.74
CA LEU A 277 6.42 -15.12 -11.87
C LEU A 277 6.88 -14.87 -13.30
N ASP A 278 8.18 -14.73 -13.46
CA ASP A 278 8.80 -14.78 -14.77
C ASP A 278 8.89 -16.22 -15.30
N LYS A 279 9.38 -16.37 -16.54
CA LYS A 279 9.57 -17.69 -17.18
C LYS A 279 10.57 -18.59 -16.46
N SER A 280 11.47 -18.04 -15.65
CA SER A 280 12.39 -18.80 -14.80
C SER A 280 11.77 -19.21 -13.46
N GLY A 281 10.49 -18.91 -13.22
CA GLY A 281 9.80 -19.21 -11.97
C GLY A 281 10.16 -18.27 -10.82
N ARG A 282 10.87 -17.16 -11.09
CA ARG A 282 11.23 -16.17 -10.06
C ARG A 282 10.18 -15.08 -9.96
N LYS A 283 10.01 -14.52 -8.76
CA LYS A 283 9.06 -13.42 -8.51
C LYS A 283 9.42 -12.23 -9.40
N ILE A 284 8.45 -11.75 -10.18
CA ILE A 284 8.56 -10.46 -10.87
C ILE A 284 8.62 -9.40 -9.77
N SER A 285 9.77 -8.73 -9.65
CA SER A 285 10.00 -7.76 -8.58
C SER A 285 10.81 -6.58 -9.11
N LYS A 286 10.58 -5.42 -8.48
CA LYS A 286 11.29 -4.17 -8.78
C LYS A 286 12.81 -4.28 -8.55
N SER A 287 13.24 -5.16 -7.65
CA SER A 287 14.65 -5.32 -7.25
C SER A 287 15.49 -6.20 -8.17
N THR A 288 14.88 -7.10 -8.96
CA THR A 288 15.61 -8.08 -9.78
C THR A 288 15.74 -7.67 -11.25
N GLY A 289 15.24 -6.49 -11.63
CA GLY A 289 15.37 -5.93 -12.99
C GLY A 289 14.53 -6.61 -14.07
N ASN A 290 13.86 -7.72 -13.76
CA ASN A 290 12.92 -8.39 -14.66
C ASN A 290 11.53 -7.74 -14.58
N VAL A 291 11.45 -6.42 -14.78
CA VAL A 291 10.22 -5.66 -14.60
C VAL A 291 9.38 -5.74 -15.87
N PHE A 292 8.32 -6.56 -15.84
CA PHE A 292 7.31 -6.54 -16.88
C PHE A 292 6.24 -5.49 -16.54
N THR A 293 6.33 -4.33 -17.18
CA THR A 293 5.43 -3.20 -16.94
C THR A 293 4.17 -3.27 -17.83
N PRO A 294 3.07 -2.62 -17.40
CA PRO A 294 1.88 -2.43 -18.24
C PRO A 294 2.20 -1.70 -19.56
N GLN A 295 3.10 -0.71 -19.51
CA GLN A 295 3.54 0.04 -20.69
C GLN A 295 4.18 -0.87 -21.73
N VAL A 296 4.95 -1.89 -21.31
CA VAL A 296 5.50 -2.89 -22.22
C VAL A 296 4.38 -3.75 -22.81
N TRP A 297 3.37 -4.14 -22.02
CA TRP A 297 2.20 -4.85 -22.55
C TRP A 297 1.51 -4.06 -23.67
N PHE A 298 1.25 -2.78 -23.43
CA PHE A 298 0.51 -1.93 -24.36
C PHE A 298 1.24 -1.62 -25.67
N ARG A 299 2.52 -1.98 -25.81
CA ARG A 299 3.23 -1.92 -27.10
C ARG A 299 2.84 -3.06 -28.02
N TYR A 300 2.41 -4.20 -27.47
CA TYR A 300 2.21 -5.44 -28.22
C TYR A 300 0.80 -6.05 -28.03
N GLY A 301 0.01 -5.55 -27.10
CA GLY A 301 -1.34 -6.03 -26.82
C GLY A 301 -2.28 -4.94 -26.32
N SER A 302 -3.58 -5.19 -26.43
CA SER A 302 -4.64 -4.29 -26.00
C SER A 302 -4.79 -4.25 -24.47
N PRO A 303 -5.36 -3.16 -23.92
CA PRO A 303 -5.75 -3.11 -22.51
C PRO A 303 -6.72 -4.23 -22.11
N GLN A 304 -7.63 -4.61 -23.01
CA GLN A 304 -8.62 -5.65 -22.78
C GLN A 304 -7.99 -7.03 -22.61
N SER A 305 -6.98 -7.38 -23.43
CA SER A 305 -6.26 -8.66 -23.26
C SER A 305 -5.51 -8.73 -21.93
N MET A 306 -4.99 -7.60 -21.44
CA MET A 306 -4.39 -7.54 -20.10
C MET A 306 -5.45 -7.71 -19.01
N LEU A 307 -6.59 -7.02 -19.10
CA LEU A 307 -7.70 -7.19 -18.16
C LEU A 307 -8.15 -8.66 -18.09
N LEU A 308 -8.35 -9.31 -19.24
CA LEU A 308 -8.69 -10.72 -19.31
C LEU A 308 -7.65 -11.58 -18.60
N LEU A 309 -6.35 -11.39 -18.91
CA LEU A 309 -5.26 -12.09 -18.25
C LEU A 309 -5.34 -11.98 -16.72
N LEU A 310 -5.50 -10.75 -16.21
CA LEU A 310 -5.43 -10.42 -14.79
C LEU A 310 -6.65 -10.94 -14.01
N LEU A 311 -7.81 -11.02 -14.66
CA LEU A 311 -9.06 -11.51 -14.07
C LEU A 311 -9.27 -13.02 -14.24
N LYS A 312 -8.62 -13.66 -15.22
CA LYS A 312 -8.79 -15.09 -15.53
C LYS A 312 -8.54 -16.01 -14.34
N ARG A 313 -7.61 -15.64 -13.43
CA ARG A 313 -7.31 -16.42 -12.21
C ARG A 313 -6.93 -15.51 -11.03
N PHE A 314 -7.66 -15.68 -9.94
CA PHE A 314 -7.31 -15.13 -8.62
C PHE A 314 -6.35 -16.05 -7.84
N VAL A 315 -6.44 -17.36 -8.06
CA VAL A 315 -5.69 -18.39 -7.35
C VAL A 315 -4.71 -19.08 -8.30
N GLY A 316 -3.55 -19.44 -7.78
CA GLY A 316 -2.48 -20.11 -8.52
C GLY A 316 -1.51 -19.10 -9.15
N THR A 317 -0.23 -19.40 -8.97
CA THR A 317 0.86 -18.59 -9.51
C THR A 317 0.90 -18.69 -11.04
N ARG A 318 1.27 -17.60 -11.72
CA ARG A 318 1.30 -17.55 -13.18
C ARG A 318 2.63 -17.06 -13.72
N ASN A 319 3.22 -17.85 -14.62
CA ASN A 319 4.41 -17.45 -15.35
C ASN A 319 4.02 -16.61 -16.57
N ILE A 320 4.69 -15.48 -16.77
CA ILE A 320 4.39 -14.59 -17.90
C ILE A 320 5.63 -13.88 -18.45
N SER A 321 5.65 -13.66 -19.75
CA SER A 321 6.63 -12.81 -20.46
C SER A 321 5.98 -12.04 -21.61
N VAL A 322 6.73 -11.09 -22.18
CA VAL A 322 6.32 -10.33 -23.38
C VAL A 322 5.94 -11.25 -24.55
N SER A 323 6.65 -12.38 -24.72
CA SER A 323 6.35 -13.37 -25.76
C SER A 323 5.00 -14.08 -25.61
N ASP A 324 4.35 -14.01 -24.44
CA ASP A 324 3.02 -14.58 -24.25
C ASP A 324 1.89 -13.65 -24.70
N ILE A 325 2.17 -12.36 -24.97
CA ILE A 325 1.14 -11.35 -25.29
C ILE A 325 0.29 -11.75 -26.50
N PRO A 326 0.86 -12.20 -27.65
CA PRO A 326 0.04 -12.57 -28.81
C PRO A 326 -0.98 -13.68 -28.51
N ARG A 327 -0.63 -14.64 -27.64
CA ARG A 327 -1.57 -15.69 -27.23
C ARG A 327 -2.78 -15.11 -26.50
N TYR A 328 -2.59 -14.11 -25.64
CA TYR A 328 -3.68 -13.49 -24.90
C TYR A 328 -4.51 -12.52 -25.73
N MET A 329 -3.91 -11.93 -26.76
CA MET A 329 -4.65 -11.20 -27.79
C MET A 329 -5.62 -12.13 -28.53
N ASN A 330 -5.14 -13.30 -28.97
CA ASN A 330 -5.99 -14.30 -29.63
C ASN A 330 -7.10 -14.88 -28.73
N GLU A 331 -7.03 -14.72 -27.40
CA GLU A 331 -8.13 -15.12 -26.50
C GLU A 331 -9.25 -14.07 -26.42
N MET A 332 -9.00 -12.84 -26.87
CA MET A 332 -9.98 -11.75 -26.91
C MET A 332 -10.75 -11.68 -28.24
N ASP A 333 -10.10 -12.10 -29.33
CA ASP A 333 -10.64 -12.10 -30.70
C ASP A 333 -11.61 -13.27 -30.93
#